data_AF-M5BI82-F1
#
_entry.id   AF-M5BI82-F1
#
_cell.length_a   1.000
_cell.length_b   1.000
_cell.length_c   1.000
_cell.angle_alpha   90.00
_cell.angle_beta   90.00
_cell.angle_gamma   90.00
#
_symmetry.space_group_name_H-M   'P 1'
#
loop_
_entity.id
_entity.type
_entity.pdbx_description
1 polymer ?
#
loop_
_entity_poly.entity_id
_entity_poly.type
_entity_poly.pdbx_seq_one_letter_code
_entity_poly.pdbx_strand_id
1 'polypeptide(L)'
;MLDAIGPSGINAMNALIQSMIDQVTAMERVANTPIPVSYSIHLKQCVTLYLFSLPFTLIGDLGWRMIPIVTLVAYTLMGIEGIANEIEMPFGRDPSDLPLDRYCTELRDEIEYIMENLAEGDDDLESEDEH
;
A
#
# COMPACT_ATOMS: atom_id res chain seq x y z
N MET A 1 -31.88 -22.06 12.03
CA MET A 1 -30.58 -21.34 12.08
C MET A 1 -30.73 -19.85 11.75
N LEU A 2 -31.33 -19.45 10.62
CA LEU A 2 -31.57 -18.01 10.33
C LEU A 2 -32.51 -17.32 11.35
N ASP A 3 -33.54 -18.00 11.86
CA ASP A 3 -34.43 -17.47 12.92
C ASP A 3 -33.78 -17.38 14.31
N ALA A 4 -32.64 -18.06 14.54
CA ALA A 4 -31.91 -18.00 15.80
C ALA A 4 -31.05 -16.74 15.91
N ILE A 5 -30.61 -16.22 14.77
CA ILE A 5 -29.91 -14.94 14.65
C ILE A 5 -30.99 -13.87 14.58
N GLY A 6 -31.51 -13.47 15.74
CA GLY A 6 -32.53 -12.42 15.80
C GLY A 6 -32.10 -11.11 15.10
N PRO A 7 -32.99 -10.10 15.03
CA PRO A 7 -32.72 -8.84 14.34
C PRO A 7 -31.41 -8.16 14.76
N SER A 8 -30.98 -8.34 16.01
CA SER A 8 -29.70 -7.85 16.53
C SER A 8 -28.48 -8.45 15.84
N GLY A 9 -28.46 -9.76 15.58
CA GLY A 9 -27.34 -10.43 14.95
C GLY A 9 -27.21 -10.08 13.46
N ILE A 10 -28.33 -9.97 12.75
CA ILE A 10 -28.35 -9.50 11.36
C ILE A 10 -27.85 -8.05 11.27
N ASN A 11 -28.26 -7.19 12.19
CA ASN A 11 -27.79 -5.80 12.24
C ASN A 11 -26.29 -5.71 12.52
N ALA A 12 -25.75 -6.55 13.41
CA ALA A 12 -24.32 -6.60 13.68
C ALA A 12 -23.51 -7.04 12.45
N MET A 13 -23.96 -8.09 11.75
CA MET A 13 -23.32 -8.53 10.50
C MET A 13 -23.38 -7.46 9.40
N ASN A 14 -24.54 -6.82 9.22
CA ASN A 14 -24.69 -5.71 8.27
C ASN A 14 -23.72 -4.56 8.60
N ALA A 15 -23.49 -4.24 9.88
CA ALA A 15 -22.54 -3.22 10.28
C ALA A 15 -21.09 -3.60 9.94
N LEU A 16 -20.69 -4.87 10.14
CA LEU A 16 -19.37 -5.36 9.74
C LEU A 16 -19.17 -5.32 8.22
N ILE A 17 -20.17 -5.74 7.45
CA ILE A 17 -20.14 -5.67 5.99
C ILE A 17 -20.02 -4.22 5.51
N GLN A 18 -20.80 -3.30 6.09
CA GLN A 18 -20.71 -1.88 5.77
C GLN A 18 -19.31 -1.34 6.04
N SER A 19 -18.70 -1.71 7.17
CA SER A 19 -17.32 -1.35 7.48
C SER A 19 -16.34 -1.87 6.43
N MET A 20 -16.49 -3.10 5.94
CA MET A 20 -15.63 -3.65 4.87
C MET A 20 -15.79 -2.86 3.57
N ILE A 21 -17.03 -2.55 3.18
CA ILE A 21 -17.33 -1.75 1.97
C ILE A 21 -16.69 -0.37 2.07
N ASP A 22 -16.76 0.27 3.23
CA ASP A 22 -16.18 1.59 3.46
C ASP A 22 -14.65 1.56 3.30
N GLN A 23 -13.97 0.52 3.82
CA GLN A 23 -12.53 0.34 3.66
C GLN A 23 -12.14 0.08 2.20
N VAL A 24 -12.87 -0.80 1.49
CA VAL A 24 -12.62 -1.07 0.07
C VAL A 24 -12.80 0.19 -0.75
N THR A 25 -13.87 0.95 -0.51
CA THR A 25 -14.11 2.22 -1.20
C THR A 25 -12.99 3.23 -0.94
N ALA A 26 -12.46 3.29 0.29
CA ALA A 26 -11.33 4.15 0.61
C ALA A 26 -10.07 3.74 -0.16
N MET A 27 -9.75 2.45 -0.22
CA MET A 27 -8.61 1.92 -0.98
C MET A 27 -8.78 2.12 -2.48
N GLU A 28 -9.97 1.88 -3.03
CA GLU A 28 -10.28 2.15 -4.44
C GLU A 28 -10.10 3.61 -4.80
N ARG A 29 -10.46 4.56 -3.92
CA ARG A 29 -10.20 5.98 -4.15
C ARG A 29 -8.71 6.25 -4.26
N VAL A 30 -7.91 5.74 -3.34
CA VAL A 30 -6.45 5.91 -3.37
C VAL A 30 -5.85 5.30 -4.64
N ALA A 31 -6.29 4.11 -5.02
CA ALA A 31 -5.82 3.41 -6.22
C ALA A 31 -6.25 4.09 -7.52
N ASN A 32 -7.49 4.61 -7.59
CA ASN A 32 -8.06 5.19 -8.81
C ASN A 32 -7.86 6.70 -8.95
N THR A 33 -7.27 7.38 -7.96
CA THR A 33 -6.83 8.78 -8.09
C THR A 33 -5.30 8.88 -8.11
N PRO A 34 -4.59 8.23 -9.04
CA PRO A 34 -3.16 8.39 -9.15
C PRO A 34 -2.82 9.83 -9.54
N ILE A 35 -1.65 10.30 -9.08
CA ILE A 35 -1.12 11.59 -9.50
C ILE A 35 -0.93 11.57 -11.02
N PRO A 36 -1.24 12.66 -11.75
CA PRO A 36 -1.10 12.68 -13.20
C PRO A 36 0.33 12.34 -13.64
N VAL A 37 0.49 11.41 -14.58
CA VAL A 37 1.80 10.96 -15.11
C VAL A 37 2.64 12.14 -15.64
N SER A 38 2.01 13.20 -16.12
CA SER A 38 2.69 14.42 -16.56
C SER A 38 3.48 15.10 -15.44
N TYR A 39 3.02 15.00 -14.18
CA TYR A 39 3.72 15.52 -13.01
C TYR A 39 5.06 14.82 -12.83
N SER A 40 5.08 13.48 -12.74
CA SER A 40 6.29 12.70 -12.50
C SER A 40 7.30 12.87 -13.65
N ILE A 41 6.81 12.92 -14.90
CA ILE A 41 7.65 13.21 -16.07
C ILE A 41 8.28 14.61 -15.98
N HIS A 42 7.49 15.64 -15.66
CA HIS A 42 8.02 17.00 -15.55
C HIS A 42 8.96 17.17 -14.37
N LEU A 43 8.68 16.53 -13.23
CA LEU A 43 9.56 16.55 -12.07
C LEU A 43 10.94 15.99 -12.43
N LYS A 44 10.99 14.84 -13.11
CA LYS A 44 12.24 14.22 -13.59
C LYS A 44 12.99 15.14 -14.56
N GLN A 45 12.28 15.76 -15.49
CA GLN A 45 12.86 16.73 -16.43
C GLN A 45 13.44 17.95 -15.70
N CYS A 46 12.72 18.53 -14.74
CA CYS A 46 13.18 19.65 -13.94
C CYS A 46 14.43 19.31 -13.12
N VAL A 47 14.45 18.17 -12.42
CA VAL A 47 15.62 17.71 -11.64
C VAL A 47 16.83 17.51 -12.56
N THR A 48 16.61 16.89 -13.72
CA THR A 48 17.68 16.65 -14.70
C THR A 48 18.25 17.96 -15.26
N LEU A 49 17.39 18.90 -15.64
CA LEU A 49 17.81 20.21 -16.13
C LEU A 49 18.53 21.03 -15.05
N TYR A 50 18.04 20.98 -13.82
CA TYR A 50 18.69 21.63 -12.68
C TYR A 50 20.12 21.10 -12.49
N LEU A 51 20.29 19.77 -12.43
CA LEU A 51 21.60 19.14 -12.30
C LEU A 51 22.52 19.41 -13.49
N PHE A 52 21.98 19.52 -14.71
CA PHE A 52 22.74 19.88 -15.90
C PHE A 52 23.20 21.34 -15.89
N SER A 53 22.40 22.26 -15.32
CA SER A 53 22.74 23.68 -15.22
C SER A 53 23.78 23.98 -14.13
N LEU A 54 23.75 23.20 -13.03
CA LEU A 54 24.60 23.33 -11.84
C LEU A 54 26.12 23.38 -12.12
N PRO A 55 26.69 22.57 -13.03
CA PRO A 55 28.12 22.69 -13.35
C PRO A 55 28.51 24.03 -13.98
N PHE A 56 27.65 24.61 -14.83
CA PHE A 56 27.94 25.88 -15.49
C PHE A 56 27.90 27.06 -14.52
N THR A 57 27.12 26.96 -13.45
CA THR A 57 27.03 28.01 -12.43
C THR A 57 28.19 27.97 -11.45
N LEU A 58 28.68 26.77 -11.09
CA LEU A 58 29.69 26.59 -10.03
C LEU A 58 31.15 26.54 -10.52
N ILE A 59 31.38 26.38 -11.83
CA ILE A 59 32.75 26.25 -12.38
C ILE A 59 33.64 27.45 -12.06
N GLY A 60 33.08 28.67 -12.03
CA GLY A 60 33.84 29.90 -11.76
C GLY A 60 34.37 29.98 -10.32
N ASP A 61 33.59 29.51 -9.35
CA ASP A 61 33.91 29.63 -7.93
C ASP A 61 34.71 28.43 -7.40
N LEU A 62 34.40 27.21 -7.88
CA LEU A 62 34.96 25.98 -7.32
C LEU A 62 36.02 25.31 -8.21
N GLY A 63 36.08 25.64 -9.51
CA GLY A 63 36.93 24.95 -10.47
C GLY A 63 36.74 23.42 -10.40
N TRP A 64 37.82 22.65 -10.40
CA TRP A 64 37.78 21.17 -10.36
C TRP A 64 37.09 20.58 -9.13
N ARG A 65 37.01 21.30 -8.00
CA ARG A 65 36.32 20.82 -6.79
C ARG A 65 34.81 20.71 -6.99
N MET A 66 34.25 21.34 -8.03
CA MET A 66 32.84 21.21 -8.35
C MET A 66 32.45 19.76 -8.65
N ILE A 67 33.32 18.96 -9.27
CA ILE A 67 32.98 17.62 -9.77
C ILE A 67 32.44 16.74 -8.65
N PRO A 68 33.17 16.49 -7.54
CA PRO A 68 32.65 15.66 -6.45
C PRO A 68 31.40 16.26 -5.77
N ILE A 69 31.28 17.59 -5.74
CA ILE A 69 30.12 18.27 -5.13
C ILE A 69 28.87 18.10 -5.99
N VAL A 70 28.97 18.35 -7.30
CA VAL A 70 27.87 18.16 -8.26
C VAL A 70 27.47 16.69 -8.29
N THR A 71 28.43 15.76 -8.26
CA THR A 71 28.13 14.32 -8.19
C THR A 71 27.36 13.96 -6.92
N LEU A 72 27.75 14.49 -5.75
CA LEU A 72 27.02 14.27 -4.50
C LEU A 72 25.59 14.81 -4.57
N VAL A 73 25.42 16.05 -5.06
CA VAL A 73 24.09 16.67 -5.22
C VAL A 73 23.23 15.86 -6.20
N ALA A 74 23.80 15.45 -7.34
CA ALA A 74 23.12 14.62 -8.33
C ALA A 74 22.66 13.29 -7.75
N TYR A 75 23.54 12.61 -7.00
CA TYR A 75 23.20 11.37 -6.31
C TYR A 75 22.02 11.56 -5.35
N THR A 76 22.04 12.63 -4.53
CA THR A 76 20.95 12.90 -3.59
C THR A 76 19.63 13.23 -4.27
N LEU A 77 19.62 14.12 -5.27
CA LEU A 77 18.38 14.57 -5.92
C LEU A 77 17.78 13.49 -6.82
N MET A 78 18.61 12.77 -7.59
CA MET A 78 18.14 11.64 -8.39
C MET A 78 17.70 10.48 -7.50
N GLY A 79 18.37 10.25 -6.37
CA GLY A 79 17.96 9.23 -5.40
C GLY A 79 16.59 9.53 -4.80
N ILE A 80 16.34 10.79 -4.40
CA ILE A 80 15.03 11.21 -3.89
C ILE A 80 13.95 11.11 -4.98
N GLU A 81 14.23 11.53 -6.22
CA GLU A 81 13.28 11.39 -7.34
C GLU A 81 12.93 9.92 -7.63
N GLY A 82 13.91 9.04 -7.62
CA GLY A 82 13.68 7.60 -7.80
C GLY A 82 12.82 7.01 -6.69
N ILE A 83 13.11 7.33 -5.43
CA ILE A 83 12.29 6.88 -4.29
C ILE A 83 10.87 7.44 -4.38
N ALA A 84 10.72 8.71 -4.74
CA ALA A 84 9.42 9.36 -4.91
C ALA A 84 8.57 8.63 -5.97
N ASN A 85 9.18 8.27 -7.10
CA ASN A 85 8.50 7.52 -8.15
C ASN A 85 8.02 6.15 -7.67
N GLU A 86 8.81 5.45 -6.85
CA GLU A 86 8.45 4.13 -6.33
C GLU A 86 7.27 4.18 -5.34
N ILE A 87 7.20 5.22 -4.51
CA ILE A 87 6.13 5.36 -3.50
C ILE A 87 4.80 5.91 -4.07
N GLU A 88 4.80 6.39 -5.31
CA GLU A 88 3.62 7.02 -5.93
C GLU A 88 2.50 6.01 -6.25
N MET A 89 2.82 4.73 -6.47
CA MET A 89 1.84 3.68 -6.82
C MET A 89 1.92 2.45 -5.88
N PRO A 90 1.56 2.58 -4.59
CA PRO A 90 1.77 1.53 -3.58
C PRO A 90 0.98 0.23 -3.82
N PHE A 91 -0.02 0.24 -4.70
CA PHE A 91 -0.86 -0.91 -5.06
C PHE A 91 -0.47 -1.51 -6.44
N GLY A 92 0.73 -1.19 -6.94
CA GLY A 92 1.26 -1.72 -8.19
C GLY A 92 1.75 -3.17 -8.07
N ARG A 93 2.78 -3.51 -8.86
CA ARG A 93 3.42 -4.83 -8.88
C ARG A 93 4.95 -4.75 -8.80
N ASP A 94 5.47 -3.59 -8.44
CA ASP A 94 6.89 -3.40 -8.24
C ASP A 94 7.34 -4.04 -6.91
N PRO A 95 8.62 -4.39 -6.75
CA PRO A 95 9.12 -5.05 -5.53
C PRO A 95 8.92 -4.22 -4.25
N SER A 96 8.75 -2.91 -4.39
CA SER A 96 8.54 -1.97 -3.28
C SER A 96 7.06 -1.77 -2.92
N ASP A 97 6.15 -2.37 -3.69
CA ASP A 97 4.70 -2.23 -3.50
C ASP A 97 4.17 -3.17 -2.40
N LEU A 98 2.93 -2.92 -1.99
CA LEU A 98 2.24 -3.74 -1.01
C LEU A 98 2.04 -5.17 -1.55
N PRO A 99 2.40 -6.22 -0.79
CA PRO A 99 2.23 -7.61 -1.23
C PRO A 99 0.77 -8.06 -1.06
N LEU A 100 -0.13 -7.52 -1.88
CA LEU A 100 -1.58 -7.76 -1.77
C LEU A 100 -1.95 -9.25 -1.89
N ASP A 101 -1.27 -9.99 -2.77
CA ASP A 101 -1.49 -11.44 -2.91
C ASP A 101 -1.20 -12.21 -1.61
N ARG A 102 -0.19 -11.75 -0.86
CA ARG A 102 0.15 -12.32 0.44
C ARG A 102 -0.93 -12.00 1.47
N TYR A 103 -1.39 -10.75 1.54
CA TYR A 103 -2.48 -10.38 2.45
C TYR A 103 -3.76 -11.15 2.16
N CYS A 104 -4.12 -11.33 0.89
CA CYS A 104 -5.27 -12.15 0.48
C CYS A 104 -5.11 -13.62 0.87
N THR A 105 -3.88 -14.14 0.79
CA THR A 105 -3.56 -15.51 1.20
C THR A 105 -3.70 -15.68 2.71
N GLU A 106 -3.11 -14.78 3.50
CA GLU A 106 -3.20 -14.79 4.96
C GLU A 106 -4.67 -14.67 5.44
N LEU A 107 -5.47 -13.78 4.82
CA LEU A 107 -6.89 -13.63 5.12
C LEU A 107 -7.70 -14.90 4.81
N ARG A 108 -7.42 -15.56 3.68
CA ARG A 108 -8.09 -16.82 3.33
C ARG A 108 -7.79 -17.90 4.37
N ASP A 109 -6.52 -18.06 4.72
CA ASP A 109 -6.08 -19.09 5.65
C ASP A 109 -6.68 -18.85 7.06
N GLU A 110 -6.81 -17.59 7.48
CA GLU A 110 -7.48 -17.21 8.73
C GLU A 110 -8.99 -17.56 8.71
N ILE A 111 -9.69 -17.28 7.60
CA ILE A 111 -11.11 -17.63 7.47
C ILE A 111 -11.31 -19.15 7.49
N GLU A 112 -10.47 -19.91 6.78
CA GLU A 112 -10.50 -21.37 6.76
C GLU A 112 -10.28 -21.95 8.16
N TYR A 113 -9.27 -21.44 8.87
CA TYR A 113 -9.02 -21.81 10.27
C TYR A 113 -10.21 -21.52 11.19
N ILE A 114 -10.85 -20.35 11.05
CA ILE A 114 -12.04 -20.01 11.85
C ILE A 114 -13.19 -20.99 11.53
N MET A 115 -13.42 -21.31 10.26
CA MET A 115 -14.48 -22.23 9.84
C MET A 115 -14.27 -23.64 10.37
N GLU A 116 -13.03 -24.14 10.36
CA GLU A 116 -12.68 -25.47 10.90
C GLU A 116 -12.91 -25.54 12.42
N ASN A 117 -12.44 -24.55 13.17
CA ASN A 117 -12.58 -24.55 14.63
C ASN A 117 -13.99 -24.20 15.12
N LEU A 118 -14.83 -23.56 14.29
CA LEU A 118 -16.24 -23.34 14.61
C LEU A 118 -17.05 -24.64 14.55
N ALA A 119 -16.66 -25.59 13.70
CA ALA A 119 -17.34 -26.88 13.57
C ALA A 119 -17.05 -27.82 14.75
N GLU A 120 -15.87 -27.71 15.37
CA GLU A 120 -15.46 -28.55 16.51
C GLU A 120 -16.17 -28.16 17.82
N GLY A 121 -16.55 -26.88 17.98
CA GLY A 121 -17.26 -26.39 19.17
C GLY A 121 -18.74 -26.78 19.27
N ASP A 122 -19.38 -27.21 18.17
CA ASP A 122 -20.75 -27.74 18.18
C ASP A 122 -20.79 -29.22 18.66
N ASP A 123 -19.73 -30.00 18.36
CA ASP A 123 -19.61 -31.41 18.77
C ASP A 123 -19.30 -31.57 20.27
N ASP A 124 -18.58 -30.63 20.88
CA ASP A 124 -18.28 -30.65 22.33
C ASP A 124 -19.53 -30.39 23.18
N LEU A 125 -20.45 -29.53 22.71
CA LEU A 125 -21.70 -29.19 23.42
C LEU A 125 -22.71 -30.34 23.42
N GLU A 126 -22.75 -31.17 22.37
CA GLU A 126 -23.60 -32.37 22.35
C GLU A 126 -23.08 -33.47 23.32
N SER A 127 -21.78 -33.48 23.62
CA SER A 127 -21.17 -34.48 24.52
C SER A 127 -21.38 -34.18 26.02
N GLU A 128 -21.63 -32.92 26.40
CA GLU A 128 -21.91 -32.52 27.79
C GLU A 128 -23.37 -32.73 28.20
N ASP A 129 -24.31 -32.74 27.24
CA ASP A 129 -25.74 -32.94 27.49
C ASP A 129 -26.15 -34.44 27.61
N GLU A 130 -25.24 -35.38 27.33
CA GLU A 130 -25.49 -36.84 27.40
C GLU A 130 -24.96 -37.49 28.71
N HIS A 131 -24.61 -36.70 29.75
CA HIS A 131 -24.19 -37.19 31.07
C HIS A 131 -25.00 -36.66 32.26
#